data_AF-A0A1C6E469-F1
#
_entry.id   AF-A0A1C6E469-F1
#
_cell.length_a   1.000
_cell.length_b   1.000
_cell.length_c   1.000
_cell.angle_alpha   90.00
_cell.angle_beta   90.00
_cell.angle_gamma   90.00
#
_symmetry.space_group_name_H-M   'P 1'
#
loop_
_entity.id
_entity.type
_entity.pdbx_description
1 polymer ?
#
loop_
_entity_poly.entity_id
_entity_poly.type
_entity_poly.pdbx_seq_one_letter_code
_entity_poly.pdbx_strand_id
1 'polypeptide(L)' 'MNYKSNMAKSPNGATLGERITIRGGYGLHYKAGKKQDDLTVEQLVECVSGRKVKEIIYFPQSESSLK' A
#
# COMPACT_ATOMS: atom_id res chain seq x y z
N MET A 1 -19.82 8.64 -12.15
CA MET A 1 -19.10 7.77 -11.18
C MET A 1 -19.61 8.10 -9.79
N ASN A 2 -20.39 7.20 -9.19
CA ASN A 2 -20.87 7.32 -7.80
C ASN A 2 -19.70 6.98 -6.87
N TYR A 3 -19.08 7.98 -6.25
CA TYR A 3 -17.97 7.78 -5.32
C TYR A 3 -18.52 7.34 -3.96
N LYS A 4 -18.47 6.04 -3.67
CA LYS A 4 -18.79 5.49 -2.35
C LYS A 4 -17.79 5.98 -1.30
N SER A 5 -18.29 6.22 -0.09
CA SER A 5 -17.73 6.97 1.03
C SER A 5 -16.42 6.46 1.67
N ASN A 6 -15.65 5.58 1.03
CA ASN A 6 -14.52 4.86 1.66
C ASN A 6 -13.16 5.10 0.97
N MET A 7 -12.98 6.22 0.26
CA MET A 7 -11.71 6.51 -0.41
C MET A 7 -10.81 7.40 0.44
N ALA A 8 -9.61 6.94 0.76
CA ALA A 8 -8.58 7.78 1.38
C ALA A 8 -7.90 8.63 0.29
N LYS A 9 -7.82 9.94 0.51
CA LYS A 9 -7.15 10.89 -0.41
C LYS A 9 -5.93 11.50 0.27
N SER A 10 -4.80 11.51 -0.42
CA SER A 10 -3.62 12.26 0.02
C SER A 10 -3.77 13.76 -0.30
N PRO A 11 -3.06 14.65 0.43
CA PRO A 11 -3.03 16.08 0.11
C PRO A 11 -2.59 16.37 -1.34
N ASN A 12 -1.80 15.48 -1.93
CA ASN A 12 -1.26 15.61 -3.28
C ASN A 12 -2.23 15.06 -4.36
N GLY A 13 -3.45 14.68 -3.98
CA GLY A 13 -4.49 14.20 -4.91
C GLY A 13 -4.39 12.72 -5.29
N ALA A 14 -3.53 11.93 -4.62
CA ALA A 14 -3.57 10.48 -4.78
C ALA A 14 -4.79 9.91 -4.04
N THR A 15 -5.47 8.94 -4.65
CA THR A 15 -6.66 8.32 -4.08
C THR A 15 -6.48 6.81 -3.97
N LEU A 16 -6.78 6.28 -2.79
CA LEU A 16 -6.91 4.86 -2.51
C LEU A 16 -8.38 4.49 -2.59
N GLY A 17 -8.67 3.56 -3.49
CA GLY A 17 -10.00 3.07 -3.79
C GLY A 17 -10.37 1.82 -3.00
N GLU A 18 -11.18 0.99 -3.64
CA GLU A 18 -11.66 -0.27 -3.08
C GLU A 18 -10.57 -1.34 -3.02
N ARG A 19 -10.79 -2.29 -2.10
CA ARG A 19 -9.98 -3.50 -1.94
C ARG A 19 -10.24 -4.44 -3.09
N ILE A 20 -9.16 -4.93 -3.69
CA ILE A 20 -9.18 -5.90 -4.79
C ILE A 20 -8.35 -7.13 -4.44
N THR A 21 -8.52 -8.20 -5.22
CA THR A 21 -7.70 -9.40 -5.13
C THR A 21 -6.68 -9.40 -6.26
N ILE A 22 -5.39 -9.47 -5.93
CA ILE A 22 -4.28 -9.52 -6.89
C ILE A 22 -3.50 -10.81 -6.63
N ARG A 23 -3.49 -11.74 -7.59
CA ARG A 23 -2.71 -13.00 -7.52
C ARG A 23 -2.94 -13.80 -6.21
N GLY A 24 -4.18 -13.84 -5.72
CA GLY A 24 -4.56 -14.54 -4.48
C GLY A 24 -4.27 -13.77 -3.19
N GLY A 25 -3.64 -12.59 -3.27
CA GLY A 25 -3.46 -11.66 -2.16
C GLY A 25 -4.39 -10.44 -2.25
N TYR A 26 -4.27 -9.53 -1.28
CA TYR A 26 -5.05 -8.29 -1.24
C TYR A 26 -4.29 -7.11 -1.83
N GLY A 27 -5.02 -6.25 -2.54
CA GLY A 27 -4.52 -4.99 -3.08
C GLY A 27 -5.58 -3.89 -3.04
N LEU A 28 -5.24 -2.73 -3.60
CA LEU A 28 -6.10 -1.55 -3.68
C LEU A 28 -5.98 -0.90 -5.05
N HIS A 29 -7.10 -0.36 -5.54
CA HIS A 29 -7.05 0.57 -6.67
C HIS A 29 -6.36 1.87 -6.24
N TYR A 30 -5.31 2.25 -6.96
CA TYR A 30 -4.56 3.47 -6.75
C TYR A 30 -4.74 4.42 -7.93
N LYS A 31 -5.01 5.70 -7.64
CA LYS A 31 -5.08 6.75 -8.67
C LYS A 31 -4.28 7.97 -8.25
N ALA A 32 -3.35 8.41 -9.09
CA ALA A 32 -2.61 9.66 -8.91
C ALA A 32 -2.65 10.48 -10.21
N GLY A 33 -3.40 11.59 -10.19
CA GLY A 33 -3.65 12.39 -11.39
C GLY A 33 -4.32 11.56 -12.49
N LYS A 34 -3.62 11.40 -13.62
CA LYS A 34 -4.06 10.58 -14.77
C LYS A 34 -3.65 9.11 -14.68
N LYS A 35 -2.73 8.75 -13.76
CA LYS A 35 -2.27 7.37 -13.61
C LYS A 35 -3.24 6.61 -12.71
N GLN A 36 -3.65 5.43 -13.17
CA GLN A 36 -4.43 4.47 -12.39
C GLN A 36 -3.68 3.13 -12.43
N ASP A 37 -3.56 2.50 -11.26
CA ASP A 37 -2.78 1.28 -11.07
C ASP A 37 -3.42 0.39 -10.00
N ASP A 38 -3.14 -0.90 -10.07
CA ASP A 38 -3.61 -1.89 -9.11
C ASP A 38 -2.42 -2.35 -8.28
N LEU A 39 -2.35 -1.90 -7.03
CA LEU A 39 -1.18 -2.11 -6.18
C LEU A 39 -1.49 -3.13 -5.10
N THR A 40 -0.56 -4.08 -4.91
CA THR A 40 -0.51 -4.85 -3.67
C THR A 40 -0.27 -3.91 -2.49
N VAL A 41 -0.60 -4.36 -1.26
CA VAL A 41 -0.38 -3.56 -0.05
C VAL A 41 1.09 -3.17 0.08
N GLU A 42 2.01 -4.09 -0.24
CA GLU A 42 3.45 -3.86 -0.21
C GLU A 42 3.84 -2.77 -1.20
N GLN A 43 3.44 -2.87 -2.47
CA GLN A 43 3.74 -1.86 -3.49
C GLN A 43 3.15 -0.50 -3.13
N LEU A 44 1.97 -0.47 -2.50
CA LEU A 44 1.37 0.76 -2.03
C LEU A 44 2.22 1.42 -0.94
N VAL A 45 2.67 0.65 0.05
CA VAL A 45 3.55 1.15 1.12
C VAL A 45 4.85 1.69 0.53
N GLU A 46 5.47 0.98 -0.42
CA GLU A 46 6.68 1.47 -1.10
C GLU A 46 6.42 2.77 -1.87
N CYS A 47 5.29 2.86 -2.57
CA CYS A 47 4.93 4.02 -3.37
C CYS A 47 4.68 5.27 -2.51
N VAL A 48 4.02 5.11 -1.35
CA VAL A 48 3.71 6.24 -0.45
C VAL A 48 4.92 6.65 0.38
N SER A 49 5.71 5.69 0.86
CA SER A 49 6.86 5.96 1.73
C SER A 49 8.14 6.33 0.98
N GLY A 50 8.27 5.95 -0.30
CA GLY A 50 9.52 6.04 -1.05
C GLY A 50 10.61 5.07 -0.57
N ARG A 51 10.30 4.15 0.35
CA ARG A 51 11.24 3.18 0.94
C ARG A 51 10.80 1.76 0.63
N LYS A 52 11.75 0.81 0.61
CA LYS A 52 11.41 -0.60 0.40
C LYS A 52 10.74 -1.18 1.63
N VAL A 53 9.71 -2.01 1.47
CA VAL A 53 8.94 -2.57 2.60
C VAL A 53 9.83 -3.31 3.59
N LYS A 54 10.85 -4.03 3.08
CA LYS A 54 11.87 -4.72 3.90
C LYS A 54 12.66 -3.80 4.85
N GLU A 55 12.66 -2.49 4.61
CA GLU A 55 13.35 -1.48 5.43
C GLU A 55 12.40 -0.75 6.39
N ILE A 56 11.08 -0.94 6.23
CA ILE A 56 10.01 -0.32 7.02
C ILE A 56 9.49 -1.31 8.05
N ILE A 57 9.28 -2.56 7.64
CA ILE A 57 8.90 -3.63 8.55
C ILE A 57 10.15 -4.01 9.34
N TYR A 58 10.19 -3.58 10.60
CA TYR A 58 11.14 -4.09 11.57
C TYR A 58 10.80 -5.55 11.82
N PHE A 59 11.57 -6.47 11.24
CA PHE A 59 11.61 -7.82 11.80
C PHE A 59 12.20 -7.65 13.19
N PRO A 60 11.49 -8.00 14.28
CA PRO A 60 12.17 -8.14 15.56
C PRO A 60 13.32 -9.10 15.29
N GLN A 61 14.56 -8.63 15.45
CA GLN A 61 15.68 -9.55 15.51
C GLN A 61 15.31 -10.51 16.63
N SER A 62 15.03 -11.76 16.27
CA SER A 62 14.71 -12.81 17.22
C SER A 62 15.68 -12.68 18.38
N GLU A 63 15.14 -12.41 19.56
CA GLU A 63 15.91 -12.31 20.77
C GLU A 63 16.80 -13.56 20.87
N SER A 64 18.09 -13.30 21.12
CA SER A 64 19.02 -14.25 21.72
C SER A 64 19.46 -15.39 20.78
N SER A 65 20.65 -15.28 20.19
CA SER A 65 21.87 -15.84 20.83
C SER A 65 21.70 -16.15 22.32
N LEU A 66 20.93 -17.20 22.65
CA LEU A 66 21.09 -17.91 23.91
C LEU A 66 22.43 -18.65 23.82
N LYS A 67 23.38 -18.14 24.62
CA LYS A 67 24.63 -18.82 24.99
C LYS A 67 24.37 -20.19 25.58
#